data_AF-A0A367KSQ6-F1
#
_entry.id   AF-A0A367KSQ6-F1
#
_cell.length_a   1.000
_cell.length_b   1.000
_cell.length_c   1.000
_cell.angle_alpha   90.00
_cell.angle_beta   90.00
_cell.angle_gamma   90.00
#
_symmetry.space_group_name_H-M   'P 1'
#
loop_
_entity.id
_entity.type
_entity.pdbx_description
1 polymer ?
#
loop_
_entity_poly.entity_id
_entity_poly.type
_entity_poly.pdbx_seq_one_letter_code
_entity_poly.pdbx_strand_id
1 'polypeptide(L)'
;MPADSQKQPPQPRDARLISLILQSLGVEDYDPKVVHQLLEFAHRYTTDVLQDSLIYAEHANKNDIDLDDIQLAIQGRVNHSFTTPPPKEFLLGLAQEKNKSPLPLIPEKYGIRLPAEKHCLTGINFSIVPDAPPKQSTVDTQDVEMSLDKRNRDEDDDYDF
;
A
#
# COMPACT_ATOMS: atom_id res chain seq x y z
N MET A 1 -27.13 10.73 -42.32
CA MET A 1 -27.47 10.39 -40.94
C MET A 1 -27.07 11.59 -40.08
N PRO A 2 -27.99 12.50 -39.73
CA PRO A 2 -27.67 13.62 -38.85
C PRO A 2 -27.45 13.07 -37.44
N ALA A 3 -26.33 13.47 -36.81
CA ALA A 3 -26.02 13.10 -35.44
C ALA A 3 -27.09 13.66 -34.50
N ASP A 4 -27.70 12.79 -33.69
CA ASP A 4 -28.57 13.17 -32.60
C ASP A 4 -27.82 14.15 -31.69
N SER A 5 -28.18 15.43 -31.80
CA SER A 5 -27.78 16.46 -30.85
C SER A 5 -28.56 16.20 -29.57
N GLN A 6 -28.07 15.25 -28.76
CA GLN A 6 -28.55 15.04 -27.41
C GLN A 6 -28.37 16.36 -26.65
N LYS A 7 -29.48 17.09 -26.47
CA LYS A 7 -29.55 18.20 -25.52
C LYS A 7 -29.20 17.62 -24.15
N GLN A 8 -27.96 17.83 -23.72
CA GLN A 8 -27.59 17.57 -22.34
C GLN A 8 -28.57 18.36 -21.45
N PRO A 9 -29.07 17.74 -20.36
CA PRO A 9 -29.96 18.44 -19.44
C PRO A 9 -29.30 19.75 -18.98
N PRO A 10 -30.08 20.80 -18.69
CA PRO A 10 -29.52 22.09 -18.29
C PRO A 10 -28.63 21.92 -17.07
N GLN A 11 -27.32 22.07 -17.27
CA GLN A 11 -26.32 21.91 -16.22
C GLN A 11 -26.52 23.01 -15.16
N PRO A 12 -26.53 22.69 -13.85
CA PRO A 12 -26.68 23.68 -12.80
C PRO A 12 -25.55 24.73 -12.86
N ARG A 13 -25.81 25.92 -12.30
CA ARG A 13 -24.88 27.05 -12.33
C ARG A 13 -23.47 26.67 -11.83
N ASP A 14 -23.38 25.99 -10.70
CA ASP A 14 -22.10 25.69 -10.06
C ASP A 14 -21.28 24.65 -10.84
N ALA A 15 -21.96 23.68 -11.46
CA ALA A 15 -21.30 22.76 -12.37
C ALA A 15 -20.74 23.47 -13.61
N ARG A 16 -21.44 24.49 -14.14
CA ARG A 16 -20.90 25.33 -15.23
C ARG A 16 -19.68 26.13 -14.78
N LEU A 17 -19.66 26.62 -13.53
CA LEU A 17 -18.50 27.32 -12.98
C LEU A 17 -17.29 26.39 -12.83
N ILE A 18 -17.47 25.17 -12.32
CA ILE A 18 -16.39 24.18 -12.22
C ILE A 18 -15.84 23.82 -13.61
N SER A 19 -16.70 23.61 -14.59
CA SER A 19 -16.27 23.40 -15.99
C SER A 19 -15.45 24.58 -16.53
N LEU A 20 -15.87 25.81 -16.23
CA LEU A 20 -15.14 27.02 -16.64
C LEU A 20 -13.77 27.13 -15.95
N ILE A 21 -13.67 26.74 -14.67
CA ILE A 21 -12.40 26.67 -13.95
C ILE A 21 -11.46 25.65 -14.61
N LEU A 22 -11.96 24.45 -14.95
CA LEU A 22 -11.17 23.43 -15.64
C LEU A 22 -10.65 23.93 -17.00
N GLN A 23 -11.50 24.62 -17.77
CA GLN A 23 -11.11 25.25 -19.02
C GLN A 23 -10.02 26.33 -18.82
N SER A 24 -10.13 27.14 -17.77
CA SER A 24 -9.11 28.17 -17.46
C SER A 24 -7.74 27.58 -17.11
N LEU A 25 -7.71 26.32 -16.64
CA LEU A 25 -6.49 25.57 -16.34
C LEU A 25 -5.96 24.78 -17.55
N GLY A 26 -6.60 24.90 -18.72
CA GLY A 26 -6.23 24.20 -19.95
C GLY A 26 -6.67 22.73 -19.99
N VAL A 27 -7.62 22.32 -19.14
CA VAL A 27 -8.19 20.96 -19.16
C VAL A 27 -9.42 20.95 -20.06
N GLU A 28 -9.24 20.53 -21.31
CA GLU A 28 -10.30 20.48 -22.32
C GLU A 28 -11.12 19.19 -22.28
N ASP A 29 -10.47 18.06 -21.97
CA ASP A 29 -11.09 16.72 -21.91
C ASP A 29 -11.08 16.16 -20.48
N TYR A 30 -12.27 15.89 -19.93
CA TYR A 30 -12.46 15.25 -18.62
C TYR A 30 -13.76 14.43 -18.58
N ASP A 31 -13.82 13.42 -17.69
CA ASP A 31 -15.05 12.67 -17.42
C ASP A 31 -16.08 13.58 -16.72
N PRO A 32 -17.34 13.68 -17.19
CA PRO A 32 -18.40 14.43 -16.52
C PRO A 32 -18.55 14.14 -15.01
N LYS A 33 -18.15 12.96 -14.54
CA LYS A 33 -18.14 12.62 -13.11
C LYS A 33 -17.18 13.47 -12.27
N VAL A 34 -16.09 13.98 -12.87
CA VAL A 34 -15.12 14.84 -12.19
C VAL A 34 -15.79 16.11 -11.67
N VAL A 35 -16.69 16.71 -12.45
CA VAL A 35 -17.43 17.91 -12.04
C VAL A 35 -18.29 17.64 -10.81
N HIS A 36 -18.94 16.48 -10.76
CA HIS A 36 -19.76 16.06 -9.62
C HIS A 36 -18.90 15.84 -8.37
N GLN A 37 -17.76 15.16 -8.54
CA GLN A 37 -16.83 14.89 -7.44
C GLN A 37 -16.21 16.18 -6.88
N LEU A 38 -15.86 17.14 -7.74
CA LEU A 38 -15.35 18.44 -7.30
C LEU A 38 -16.42 19.26 -6.58
N LEU A 39 -17.67 19.18 -7.01
CA LEU A 39 -18.80 19.84 -6.35
C LEU A 39 -19.07 19.23 -4.98
N GLU A 40 -19.08 17.90 -4.87
CA GLU A 40 -19.20 17.19 -3.59
C GLU A 40 -18.04 17.54 -2.65
N PHE A 41 -16.81 17.58 -3.18
CA PHE A 41 -15.63 17.99 -2.43
C PHE A 41 -15.77 19.42 -1.88
N ALA A 42 -16.16 20.38 -2.72
CA ALA A 42 -16.33 21.78 -2.30
C ALA A 42 -17.42 21.92 -1.23
N HIS A 43 -18.54 21.22 -1.40
CA HIS A 43 -19.63 21.21 -0.44
C HIS A 43 -19.20 20.62 0.92
N ARG A 44 -18.58 19.43 0.91
CA ARG A 44 -18.08 18.78 2.12
C ARG A 44 -17.03 19.65 2.82
N TYR A 45 -16.04 20.15 2.06
CA TYR A 45 -15.00 21.03 2.61
C TYR A 45 -15.59 22.26 3.31
N THR A 46 -16.56 22.93 2.67
CA THR A 46 -17.19 24.13 3.23
C THR A 46 -18.01 23.80 4.48
N THR A 47 -18.74 22.68 4.46
CA THR A 47 -19.54 22.23 5.61
C THR A 47 -18.64 21.95 6.82
N ASP A 48 -17.54 21.24 6.62
CA ASP A 48 -16.55 20.95 7.67
C ASP A 48 -15.96 22.25 8.25
N VAL A 49 -15.56 23.20 7.38
CA VAL A 49 -15.00 24.50 7.83
C VAL A 49 -16.02 25.29 8.64
N LEU A 50 -17.27 25.35 8.19
CA LEU A 50 -18.33 26.06 8.91
C LEU A 50 -18.66 25.39 10.25
N GLN A 51 -18.61 24.06 10.33
CA GLN A 51 -18.80 23.32 11.57
C GLN A 51 -17.70 23.63 12.59
N ASP A 52 -16.43 23.63 12.16
CA ASP A 52 -15.31 24.02 13.03
C ASP A 52 -15.41 25.49 13.46
N SER A 53 -15.81 26.39 12.55
CA SER A 53 -15.99 27.81 12.84
C SER A 53 -17.09 28.05 13.89
N LEU A 54 -18.18 27.27 13.85
CA LEU A 54 -19.25 27.34 14.83
C LEU A 54 -18.76 26.96 16.23
N ILE A 55 -17.92 25.92 16.34
CA ILE A 55 -17.29 25.51 17.59
C ILE A 55 -16.39 26.63 18.14
N TYR A 56 -15.66 27.34 17.27
CA TYR A 56 -14.82 28.46 17.69
C TYR A 56 -15.62 29.69 18.15
N ALA A 57 -16.71 30.01 17.45
CA ALA A 57 -17.63 31.06 17.88
C ALA A 57 -18.26 30.74 19.25
N GLU A 58 -18.70 29.49 19.46
CA GLU A 58 -19.22 29.02 20.76
C GLU A 58 -18.16 29.14 21.87
N HIS A 59 -16.92 28.73 21.60
CA HIS A 59 -15.80 28.87 22.54
C HIS A 59 -15.49 30.35 22.88
N ALA A 60 -15.71 31.26 21.93
CA ALA A 60 -15.58 32.70 22.14
C ALA A 60 -16.84 33.35 22.76
N ASN A 61 -17.88 32.58 23.10
CA ASN A 61 -19.20 33.06 23.54
C ASN A 61 -19.84 34.06 22.56
N LYS A 62 -19.61 33.87 21.26
CA LYS A 62 -20.25 34.64 20.18
C LYS A 62 -21.43 33.84 19.61
N ASN A 63 -22.48 34.54 19.21
CA ASN A 63 -23.66 33.92 18.59
C ASN A 63 -23.60 33.89 17.05
N ASP A 64 -22.73 34.72 16.46
CA ASP A 64 -22.51 34.81 15.03
C ASP A 64 -21.07 34.41 14.70
N ILE A 65 -20.87 33.87 13.48
CA ILE A 65 -19.57 33.45 12.98
C ILE A 65 -18.83 34.65 12.39
N ASP A 66 -17.64 34.95 12.90
CA ASP A 66 -16.78 36.01 12.36
C ASP A 66 -15.79 35.47 11.31
N LEU A 67 -15.18 36.39 10.55
CA LEU A 67 -14.11 36.04 9.61
C LEU A 67 -12.91 35.38 10.29
N ASP A 68 -12.59 35.77 11.52
CA ASP A 68 -11.48 35.21 12.29
C ASP A 68 -11.71 33.73 12.62
N ASP A 69 -12.97 33.35 12.90
CA ASP A 69 -13.33 31.96 13.21
C ASP A 69 -13.15 31.07 11.98
N ILE A 70 -13.53 31.57 10.79
CA ILE A 70 -13.34 30.88 9.51
C ILE A 70 -11.84 30.77 9.18
N GLN A 71 -11.07 31.85 9.38
CA GLN A 71 -9.63 31.82 9.14
C GLN A 71 -8.92 30.80 10.05
N LEU A 72 -9.30 30.75 11.33
CA LEU A 72 -8.76 29.79 12.28
C LEU A 72 -9.11 28.35 11.88
N ALA A 73 -10.36 28.11 11.45
CA ALA A 73 -10.82 26.80 10.99
C ALA A 73 -10.03 26.32 9.76
N ILE A 74 -9.79 27.21 8.79
CA ILE A 74 -8.98 26.89 7.61
C ILE A 74 -7.53 26.58 8.03
N GLN A 75 -6.92 27.38 8.92
CA GLN A 75 -5.54 27.16 9.36
C GLN A 75 -5.36 25.82 10.09
N GLY A 76 -6.32 25.44 10.94
CA GLY A 76 -6.30 24.14 11.61
C GLY A 76 -6.37 22.96 10.64
N ARG A 77 -7.09 23.14 9.52
CA ARG A 77 -7.26 22.10 8.49
C ARG A 77 -6.13 22.00 7.49
N VAL A 78 -5.58 23.12 7.05
CA VAL A 78 -4.53 23.17 6.03
C VAL A 78 -3.32 22.32 6.43
N ASN A 79 -2.98 22.30 7.72
CA ASN A 79 -1.82 21.57 8.23
C ASN A 79 -1.91 20.04 8.11
N HIS A 80 -3.12 19.47 8.00
CA HIS A 80 -3.29 18.00 7.94
C HIS A 80 -3.96 17.51 6.65
N SER A 81 -4.80 18.34 6.01
CA SER A 81 -5.55 17.95 4.81
C SER A 81 -4.79 18.25 3.51
N PHE A 82 -3.92 19.26 3.52
CA PHE A 82 -3.17 19.66 2.32
C PHE A 82 -1.68 19.46 2.55
N THR A 83 -1.05 18.74 1.63
CA THR A 83 0.40 18.63 1.62
C THR A 83 0.98 19.87 0.94
N THR A 84 1.77 20.63 1.67
CA THR A 84 2.63 21.64 1.07
C THR A 84 3.97 20.98 0.76
N PRO A 85 4.56 21.22 -0.43
CA PRO A 85 5.87 20.69 -0.72
C PRO A 85 6.85 21.20 0.34
N PRO A 86 7.68 20.33 0.94
CA PRO A 86 8.61 20.74 1.98
C PRO A 86 9.57 21.80 1.44
N PRO A 87 9.99 22.76 2.28
CA PRO A 87 10.85 23.85 1.83
C PRO A 87 12.18 23.31 1.31
N LYS A 88 12.71 23.97 0.27
CA LYS A 88 13.96 23.58 -0.40
C LYS A 88 15.14 23.47 0.57
N GLU A 89 15.22 24.36 1.56
CA GLU A 89 16.27 24.37 2.57
C GLU A 89 16.26 23.11 3.43
N PHE A 90 15.08 22.63 3.80
CA PHE A 90 14.91 21.37 4.54
C PHE A 90 15.40 20.18 3.69
N LEU A 91 15.01 20.13 2.42
CA LEU A 91 15.48 19.08 1.49
C LEU A 91 17.00 19.15 1.26
N LEU A 92 17.57 20.36 1.18
CA LEU A 92 19.02 20.57 1.05
C LEU A 92 19.77 20.09 2.30
N GLY A 93 19.27 20.38 3.50
CA GLY A 93 19.84 19.87 4.75
C GLY A 93 19.84 18.34 4.80
N LEU A 94 18.71 17.72 4.44
CA LEU A 94 18.59 16.27 4.37
C LEU A 94 19.53 15.67 3.32
N ALA A 95 19.63 16.30 2.14
CA ALA A 95 20.54 15.88 1.09
C ALA A 95 21.99 15.98 1.54
N GLN A 96 22.40 17.05 2.22
CA GLN A 96 23.75 17.18 2.77
C GLN A 96 24.05 16.11 3.80
N GLU A 97 23.10 15.79 4.70
CA GLU A 97 23.28 14.73 5.68
C GLU A 97 23.44 13.35 5.02
N LYS A 98 22.60 13.04 4.04
CA LYS A 98 22.66 11.76 3.31
C LYS A 98 23.90 11.65 2.42
N ASN A 99 24.31 12.74 1.78
CA ASN A 99 25.45 12.77 0.88
C ASN A 99 26.80 12.81 1.61
N LYS A 100 26.83 12.91 2.95
CA LYS A 100 28.07 12.78 3.74
C LYS A 100 28.67 11.38 3.68
N SER A 101 27.84 10.34 3.56
CA SER A 101 28.34 8.98 3.42
C SER A 101 28.87 8.78 1.99
N PRO A 102 30.15 8.42 1.81
CA PRO A 102 30.68 8.14 0.48
C PRO A 102 29.99 6.93 -0.13
N LEU A 103 29.99 6.87 -1.45
CA LEU A 103 29.46 5.72 -2.18
C LEU A 103 30.25 4.45 -1.83
N PRO A 104 29.60 3.28 -1.74
CA PRO A 104 30.30 2.02 -1.54
C PRO A 104 31.18 1.70 -2.76
N LEU A 105 32.29 1.01 -2.52
CA LEU A 105 33.20 0.55 -3.57
C LEU A 105 32.45 -0.35 -4.57
N ILE A 106 32.57 -0.05 -5.85
CA ILE A 106 31.95 -0.81 -6.93
C ILE A 106 32.92 -1.93 -7.35
N PRO A 107 32.55 -3.22 -7.23
CA PRO A 107 33.40 -4.32 -7.71
C PRO A 107 33.40 -4.39 -9.24
N GLU A 108 34.52 -4.79 -9.84
CA GLU A 108 34.71 -4.92 -11.30
C GLU A 108 33.94 -6.10 -11.94
N LYS A 109 33.12 -6.81 -11.17
CA LYS A 109 32.32 -7.92 -11.67
C LYS A 109 31.09 -7.37 -12.40
N TYR A 110 30.97 -7.68 -13.69
CA TYR A 110 29.77 -7.39 -14.46
C TYR A 110 28.56 -8.14 -13.88
N GLY A 111 27.53 -7.41 -13.45
CA GLY A 111 26.28 -8.01 -12.96
C GLY A 111 25.52 -7.13 -11.96
N ILE A 112 24.29 -7.55 -11.64
CA ILE A 112 23.44 -6.91 -10.63
C ILE A 112 23.84 -7.42 -9.25
N ARG A 113 24.14 -6.52 -8.33
CA ARG A 113 24.41 -6.87 -6.92
C ARG A 113 23.10 -6.94 -6.14
N LEU A 114 22.68 -8.15 -5.79
CA LEU A 114 21.58 -8.33 -4.86
C LEU A 114 22.04 -7.99 -3.43
N PRO A 115 21.12 -7.50 -2.56
CA PRO A 115 21.32 -7.48 -1.11
C PRO A 115 21.66 -8.88 -0.57
N ALA A 116 22.06 -8.97 0.70
CA ALA A 116 22.23 -10.27 1.35
C ALA A 116 20.92 -11.08 1.25
N GLU A 117 21.01 -12.41 1.15
CA GLU A 117 19.85 -13.30 0.94
C GLU A 117 18.72 -13.08 1.98
N LYS A 118 19.08 -12.79 3.23
CA LYS A 118 18.13 -12.41 4.31
C LYS A 118 17.31 -11.13 4.03
N HIS A 119 17.78 -10.26 3.15
CA HIS A 119 17.09 -9.04 2.70
C HIS A 119 16.53 -9.21 1.28
N CYS A 120 16.66 -10.40 0.68
CA CYS A 120 16.05 -10.72 -0.60
C CYS A 120 14.66 -11.34 -0.37
N LEU A 121 13.66 -10.82 -1.07
CA LEU A 121 12.28 -11.33 -1.08
C LEU A 121 12.16 -12.58 -1.97
N THR A 122 13.16 -13.47 -1.95
CA THR A 122 13.21 -14.71 -2.75
C THR A 122 12.69 -15.93 -1.98
N GLY A 123 12.53 -15.81 -0.66
CA GLY A 123 11.91 -16.84 0.18
C GLY A 123 10.39 -16.90 -0.04
N ILE A 124 9.84 -18.11 -0.09
CA ILE A 124 8.39 -18.34 -0.14
C ILE A 124 7.79 -17.80 1.17
N ASN A 125 7.10 -16.66 1.12
CA ASN A 125 6.46 -16.01 2.27
C ASN A 125 4.97 -16.41 2.45
N PHE A 126 4.58 -17.56 1.91
CA PHE A 126 3.23 -18.09 2.06
C PHE A 126 3.27 -19.61 2.16
N SER A 127 2.67 -20.17 3.21
CA SER A 127 2.48 -21.62 3.35
C SER A 127 1.10 -21.98 2.83
N ILE A 128 0.93 -21.98 1.50
CA ILE A 128 -0.22 -22.61 0.83
C ILE A 128 0.26 -23.91 0.20
N VAL A 129 0.93 -24.74 0.99
CA VAL A 129 1.16 -26.13 0.66
C VAL A 129 0.21 -26.92 1.54
N PRO A 130 -0.85 -27.55 1.00
CA PRO A 130 -1.56 -28.59 1.72
C PRO A 130 -0.52 -29.64 2.11
N ASP A 131 -0.46 -30.03 3.39
CA ASP A 131 0.42 -31.09 3.86
C ASP A 131 0.28 -32.28 2.89
N ALA A 132 1.41 -32.67 2.29
CA ALA A 132 1.43 -33.87 1.46
C ALA A 132 0.94 -35.02 2.35
N PRO A 133 -0.02 -35.85 1.89
CA PRO A 133 -0.48 -36.98 2.68
C PRO A 133 0.74 -37.83 3.07
N PRO A 134 0.80 -38.31 4.33
CA PRO A 134 1.97 -39.01 4.83
C PRO A 134 2.32 -40.16 3.88
N LYS A 135 3.57 -40.21 3.43
CA LYS A 135 4.08 -41.32 2.62
C LYS A 135 3.88 -42.59 3.43
N GLN A 136 3.01 -43.48 2.96
CA GLN A 136 2.88 -44.82 3.51
C GLN A 136 4.26 -45.46 3.46
N SER A 137 4.76 -45.88 4.63
CA SER A 137 5.97 -46.68 4.73
C SER A 137 5.79 -47.93 3.87
N THR A 138 6.46 -47.96 2.72
CA THR A 138 6.76 -49.23 2.06
C THR A 138 7.64 -50.00 3.02
N VAL A 139 7.04 -50.99 3.69
CA VAL A 139 7.79 -51.97 4.47
C VAL A 139 8.79 -52.60 3.51
N ASP A 140 10.07 -52.34 3.73
CA ASP A 140 11.16 -52.95 2.97
C ASP A 140 11.14 -54.46 3.20
N THR A 141 10.57 -55.21 2.26
CA THR A 141 10.65 -56.67 2.18
C THR A 141 12.03 -57.08 1.68
N GLN A 142 13.09 -56.76 2.42
CA GLN A 142 14.46 -57.17 2.09
C GLN A 142 15.23 -57.83 3.26
N ASP A 143 14.62 -57.96 4.45
CA ASP A 143 15.29 -58.59 5.60
C ASP A 143 14.89 -60.06 5.85
N VAL A 144 14.11 -60.70 4.98
CA VAL A 144 13.60 -62.08 5.22
C VAL A 144 14.52 -63.17 4.65
N GLU A 145 15.47 -62.87 3.75
CA GLU A 145 16.32 -63.90 3.12
C GLU A 145 17.65 -64.19 3.85
N MET A 146 18.11 -63.37 4.80
CA MET A 146 19.37 -63.63 5.53
C MET A 146 19.22 -64.39 6.86
N SER A 147 18.00 -64.77 7.26
CA SER A 147 17.75 -65.45 8.55
C SER A 147 17.45 -66.95 8.46
N LEU A 148 17.48 -67.56 7.27
CA LEU A 148 17.18 -68.98 7.08
C LEU A 148 18.42 -69.90 6.98
N ASP A 149 19.63 -69.35 6.94
CA ASP A 149 20.86 -70.12 6.73
C ASP A 149 21.71 -70.36 8.00
N LYS A 150 21.13 -70.14 9.19
CA LYS A 150 21.78 -70.40 10.50
C LYS A 150 21.00 -71.35 11.42
N ARG A 151 20.00 -72.08 10.91
CA ARG A 151 19.21 -73.02 11.72
C ARG A 151 19.40 -74.50 11.38
N ASN A 152 20.30 -74.85 10.45
CA ASN A 152 20.52 -76.23 10.01
C ASN A 152 21.99 -76.68 10.06
N ARG A 153 22.70 -76.32 11.13
CA ARG A 153 23.92 -77.02 11.52
C ARG A 153 24.10 -76.86 13.02
N ASP A 154 24.31 -77.97 13.72
CA ASP A 154 24.56 -78.12 15.16
C ASP A 154 23.36 -78.65 15.96
N GLU A 155 22.79 -79.78 15.49
CA GLU A 155 22.40 -80.88 16.38
C GLU A 155 23.15 -82.11 15.87
N ASP A 156 24.22 -82.48 16.55
CA ASP A 156 24.65 -83.87 16.77
C ASP A 156 25.85 -83.85 17.76
N ASP A 157 25.84 -84.83 18.66
CA ASP A 157 26.94 -85.34 19.49
C ASP A 157 27.08 -84.83 20.95
N ASP A 158 26.37 -85.58 21.81
CA ASP A 158 26.92 -86.40 22.92
C ASP A 158 27.31 -85.79 24.29
N TYR A 159 26.49 -86.19 25.28
CA TYR A 159 26.84 -86.98 26.49
C TYR A 159 28.25 -86.82 27.10
N ASP A 160 28.35 -86.32 28.34
CA ASP A 160 28.47 -87.10 29.60
C ASP A 160 29.13 -86.29 30.75
N PHE A 161 28.53 -86.43 31.94
CA PHE A 161 28.93 -86.10 33.33
C PHE A 161 29.67 -84.78 33.68
#